data_AF-A0A8J4DLA4-F1
#
_entry.id   AF-A0A8J4DLA4-F1
#
_cell.length_a   1.000
_cell.length_b   1.000
_cell.length_c   1.000
_cell.angle_alpha   90.00
_cell.angle_beta   90.00
_cell.angle_gamma   90.00
#
_symmetry.space_group_name_H-M   'P 1'
#
loop_
_entity.id
_entity.type
_entity.pdbx_description
1 polymer ?
#
loop_
_entity_poly.entity_id
_entity_poly.type
_entity_poly.pdbx_seq_one_letter_code
_entity_poly.pdbx_strand_id
1 'polypeptide(L)'
;MTRHLDAEHIGALAGLMGWAEHRGRPAQERADLVAAAWGSGIRNVAELSRIARVSRDTIYADLRARGIDPSQRAEPVSPQQTGGTAAGAVSPDALRVLAKLLGAVAGPEAVAGASDGDMVRVVDSTATLLDLVADLLDPPLDQGPGWTGDDLLPQLVLHGGEVAGHARRTMAARATADDVTRLATWVRTGARYSGRALVVDRADVALRMPDGSTTTVTVTVDDAGATTLTGGGPALSGATTELDQLDLFQALTTLADVVGRHLDPSAHVARRRDDVPGVPPVRQRLLPSNDDRA
;
A
#
# COMPACT_ATOMS: atom_id res chain seq x y z
N MET A 1 -13.93 26.67 -3.85
CA MET A 1 -13.37 26.01 -2.66
C MET A 1 -13.64 24.52 -2.78
N THR A 2 -12.70 23.76 -3.33
CA THR A 2 -12.74 22.29 -3.38
C THR A 2 -12.45 21.80 -1.97
N ARG A 3 -13.47 21.28 -1.28
CA ARG A 3 -13.31 20.66 0.03
C ARG A 3 -12.39 19.45 -0.15
N HIS A 4 -11.19 19.50 0.42
CA HIS A 4 -10.34 18.32 0.50
C HIS A 4 -11.13 17.24 1.24
N LEU A 5 -11.38 16.12 0.57
CA LEU A 5 -11.91 14.93 1.22
C LEU A 5 -10.75 14.33 2.01
N ASP A 6 -10.76 14.52 3.33
CA ASP A 6 -9.74 13.94 4.20
C ASP A 6 -9.92 12.42 4.27
N ALA A 7 -8.82 11.66 4.47
CA ALA A 7 -8.84 10.20 4.45
C ALA A 7 -9.85 9.59 5.44
N GLU A 8 -10.07 10.26 6.58
CA GLU A 8 -11.06 9.90 7.58
C GLU A 8 -12.50 9.95 7.01
N HIS A 9 -12.80 10.94 6.18
CA HIS A 9 -14.09 11.07 5.52
C HIS A 9 -14.35 9.91 4.55
N ILE A 10 -13.35 9.58 3.73
CA ILE A 10 -13.44 8.49 2.75
C ILE A 10 -13.58 7.14 3.48
N GLY A 11 -12.76 6.89 4.51
CA GLY A 11 -12.79 5.66 5.28
C GLY A 11 -14.14 5.43 5.97
N ALA A 12 -14.71 6.47 6.59
CA ALA A 12 -15.99 6.37 7.27
C ALA A 12 -17.15 6.07 6.29
N LEU A 13 -17.14 6.68 5.10
CA LEU A 13 -18.12 6.38 4.05
C LEU A 13 -18.00 4.96 3.53
N ALA A 14 -16.79 4.53 3.23
CA ALA A 14 -16.54 3.22 2.67
C ALA A 14 -16.92 2.10 3.66
N GLY A 15 -16.64 2.29 4.96
CA GLY A 15 -17.11 1.40 6.02
C GLY A 15 -18.64 1.31 6.07
N LEU A 16 -19.34 2.45 6.05
CA LEU A 16 -20.81 2.46 6.05
C LEU A 16 -21.42 1.82 4.79
N MET A 17 -20.77 1.99 3.63
CA MET A 17 -21.16 1.33 2.38
C MET A 17 -20.99 -0.19 2.47
N GLY A 18 -19.86 -0.69 2.97
CA GLY A 18 -19.64 -2.14 3.05
C GLY A 18 -20.53 -2.82 4.09
N TRP A 19 -20.89 -2.15 5.20
CA TRP A 19 -21.93 -2.66 6.10
C TRP A 19 -23.27 -2.86 5.37
N ALA A 20 -23.64 -1.92 4.48
CA ALA A 20 -24.88 -1.99 3.72
C ALA A 20 -24.90 -3.16 2.71
N GLU A 21 -23.73 -3.65 2.29
CA GLU A 21 -23.56 -4.86 1.47
C GLU A 21 -23.67 -6.15 2.32
N HIS A 22 -23.30 -6.09 3.60
CA HIS A 22 -23.29 -7.23 4.54
C HIS A 22 -24.35 -7.09 5.66
N ARG A 23 -25.63 -6.91 5.31
CA ARG A 23 -26.73 -6.65 6.27
C ARG A 23 -26.99 -7.72 7.34
N GLY A 24 -26.30 -8.86 7.30
CA GLY A 24 -26.32 -9.86 8.38
C GLY A 24 -25.57 -9.42 9.64
N ARG A 25 -24.84 -8.30 9.59
CA ARG A 25 -24.03 -7.80 10.71
C ARG A 25 -24.84 -7.12 11.82
N PRO A 26 -24.32 -7.07 13.06
CA PRO A 26 -25.03 -6.50 14.20
C PRO A 26 -25.43 -5.04 14.01
N ALA A 27 -26.58 -4.64 14.55
CA ALA A 27 -27.06 -3.26 14.52
C ALA A 27 -26.11 -2.28 15.25
N GLN A 28 -25.37 -2.77 16.24
CA GLN A 28 -24.41 -1.97 17.01
C GLN A 28 -23.27 -1.44 16.13
N GLU A 29 -22.75 -2.28 15.22
CA GLU A 29 -21.68 -1.93 14.27
C GLU A 29 -22.16 -0.88 13.27
N ARG A 30 -23.40 -0.97 12.78
CA ARG A 30 -23.99 0.09 11.97
C ARG A 30 -23.98 1.42 12.71
N ALA A 31 -24.35 1.42 13.99
CA ALA A 31 -24.38 2.63 14.80
C ALA A 31 -22.98 3.24 14.99
N ASP A 32 -21.93 2.42 15.10
CA ASP A 32 -20.52 2.88 15.09
C ASP A 32 -20.18 3.59 13.78
N LEU A 33 -20.45 2.94 12.65
CA LEU A 33 -20.12 3.45 11.32
C LEU A 33 -20.89 4.74 10.99
N VAL A 34 -22.16 4.82 11.39
CA VAL A 34 -22.98 6.04 11.25
C VAL A 34 -22.41 7.18 12.10
N ALA A 35 -22.00 6.90 13.34
CA ALA A 35 -21.37 7.90 14.20
C ALA A 35 -20.02 8.38 13.67
N ALA A 36 -19.20 7.46 13.13
CA ALA A 36 -17.92 7.79 12.49
C ALA A 36 -18.11 8.66 11.24
N ALA A 37 -19.07 8.31 10.37
CA ALA A 37 -19.39 9.11 9.18
C ALA A 37 -19.95 10.50 9.55
N TRP A 38 -20.77 10.57 10.61
CA TRP A 38 -21.19 11.85 11.17
C TRP A 38 -19.97 12.65 11.61
N GLY A 39 -19.13 12.06 12.47
CA GLY A 39 -17.88 12.63 13.02
C GLY A 39 -16.95 13.23 11.97
N SER A 40 -16.76 12.53 10.84
CA SER A 40 -15.92 12.96 9.71
C SER A 40 -16.52 14.07 8.84
N GLY A 41 -17.70 14.59 9.23
CA GLY A 41 -18.31 15.79 8.66
C GLY A 41 -19.58 15.56 7.86
N ILE A 42 -20.08 14.32 7.74
CA ILE A 42 -21.30 14.01 6.99
C ILE A 42 -22.52 14.24 7.88
N ARG A 43 -22.92 15.51 7.97
CA ARG A 43 -24.01 15.96 8.85
C ARG A 43 -25.40 15.89 8.20
N ASN A 44 -25.58 15.07 7.17
CA ASN A 44 -26.84 14.94 6.44
C ASN A 44 -27.45 13.54 6.61
N VAL A 45 -28.49 13.44 7.43
CA VAL A 45 -29.21 12.17 7.72
C VAL A 45 -29.77 11.51 6.45
N ALA A 46 -30.24 12.29 5.47
CA ALA A 46 -30.79 11.75 4.23
C ALA A 46 -29.71 11.14 3.32
N GLU A 47 -28.48 11.64 3.43
CA GLU A 47 -27.33 11.10 2.73
C GLU A 47 -26.86 9.81 3.40
N LEU A 48 -26.65 9.83 4.72
CA LEU A 48 -26.32 8.65 5.51
C LEU A 48 -27.32 7.50 5.31
N SER A 49 -28.63 7.80 5.27
CA SER A 49 -29.66 6.78 5.04
C SER A 49 -29.54 6.12 3.66
N ARG A 50 -29.17 6.89 2.63
CA ARG A 50 -28.99 6.35 1.27
C ARG A 50 -27.75 5.47 1.20
N ILE A 51 -26.66 5.91 1.81
CA ILE A 51 -25.37 5.21 1.82
C ILE A 51 -25.50 3.88 2.59
N ALA A 52 -26.05 3.93 3.81
CA ALA A 52 -26.32 2.76 4.64
C ALA A 52 -27.47 1.88 4.13
N ARG A 53 -28.25 2.38 3.15
CA ARG A 53 -29.46 1.74 2.59
C ARG A 53 -30.49 1.34 3.67
N VAL A 54 -30.67 2.17 4.70
CA VAL A 54 -31.67 2.01 5.78
C VAL A 54 -32.62 3.20 5.81
N SER A 55 -33.67 3.15 6.63
CA SER A 55 -34.57 4.30 6.81
C SER A 55 -33.86 5.43 7.56
N ARG A 56 -34.37 6.67 7.40
CA ARG A 56 -33.86 7.83 8.17
C ARG A 56 -34.08 7.64 9.68
N ASP A 57 -35.17 6.99 10.07
CA ASP A 57 -35.48 6.72 11.48
C ASP A 57 -34.45 5.80 12.11
N THR A 58 -33.95 4.81 11.36
CA THR A 58 -32.82 3.97 11.78
C THR A 58 -31.56 4.81 12.01
N ILE A 59 -31.21 5.73 11.10
CA ILE A 59 -30.06 6.62 11.29
C ILE A 59 -30.24 7.51 12.53
N TYR A 60 -31.44 8.06 12.75
CA TYR A 60 -31.73 8.82 13.96
C TYR A 60 -31.58 7.97 15.23
N ALA A 61 -32.03 6.72 15.21
CA ALA A 61 -31.88 5.80 16.34
C ALA A 61 -30.41 5.45 16.60
N ASP A 62 -29.64 5.16 15.54
CA ASP A 62 -28.22 4.83 15.61
C ASP A 62 -27.38 5.98 16.18
N LEU A 63 -27.60 7.21 15.71
CA LEU A 63 -26.91 8.39 16.24
C LEU A 63 -27.24 8.61 17.73
N ARG A 64 -28.51 8.48 18.12
CA ARG A 64 -28.91 8.62 19.53
C ARG A 64 -28.36 7.51 20.41
N ALA A 65 -28.24 6.28 19.90
CA ALA A 65 -27.60 5.17 20.61
C ALA A 65 -26.12 5.46 20.94
N ARG A 66 -25.50 6.40 20.19
CA ARG A 66 -24.14 6.91 20.42
C ARG A 66 -24.10 8.26 21.14
N GLY A 67 -25.23 8.71 21.68
CA GLY A 67 -25.35 9.98 22.38
C GLY A 67 -25.16 11.19 21.45
N ILE A 68 -25.32 11.03 20.14
CA ILE A 68 -25.23 12.12 19.17
C ILE A 68 -26.65 12.64 18.90
N ASP A 69 -26.87 13.95 19.09
CA ASP A 69 -28.08 14.62 18.67
C ASP A 69 -27.93 15.21 17.25
N PRO A 70 -28.58 14.65 16.21
CA PRO A 70 -28.52 15.20 14.86
C PRO A 70 -29.15 16.59 14.69
N SER A 71 -29.85 17.13 15.70
CA SER A 71 -30.26 18.54 15.72
C SER A 71 -29.08 19.48 15.99
N GLN A 72 -28.06 19.02 16.71
CA GLN A 72 -26.85 19.74 17.10
C GLN A 72 -25.70 19.50 16.13
N ARG A 73 -25.92 19.77 14.83
CA ARG A 73 -24.97 19.41 13.75
C ARG A 73 -23.58 20.03 13.85
N ALA A 74 -23.45 21.14 14.56
CA ALA A 74 -22.19 21.86 14.73
C ALA A 74 -21.36 21.32 15.91
N GLU A 75 -21.92 20.46 16.76
CA GLU A 75 -21.22 19.95 17.92
C GLU A 75 -20.16 18.91 17.50
N PRO A 76 -18.92 19.02 18.02
CA PRO A 76 -17.90 18.01 17.77
C PRO A 76 -18.32 16.67 18.38
N VAL A 77 -18.08 15.59 17.65
CA VAL A 77 -18.32 14.24 18.15
C VAL A 77 -17.13 13.82 18.99
N SER A 78 -17.39 13.38 20.22
CA SER A 78 -16.36 12.86 21.11
C SER A 78 -15.90 11.47 20.68
N PRO A 79 -14.61 11.11 20.82
CA PRO A 79 -14.08 9.80 20.41
C PRO A 79 -14.76 8.59 21.09
N GLN A 80 -15.36 8.80 22.26
CA GLN A 80 -16.13 7.76 22.97
C GLN A 80 -17.47 7.44 22.29
N GLN A 81 -18.01 8.38 21.52
CA GLN A 81 -19.30 8.23 20.81
C GLN A 81 -19.15 7.40 19.52
N THR A 82 -17.96 7.32 18.93
CA THR A 82 -17.66 6.47 17.77
C THR A 82 -17.34 5.01 18.14
N GLY A 83 -17.43 4.65 19.42
CA GLY A 83 -17.48 3.25 19.89
C GLY A 83 -16.23 2.40 19.70
N GLY A 84 -15.05 3.01 19.74
CA GLY A 84 -13.80 2.25 19.93
C GLY A 84 -13.28 1.51 18.71
N THR A 85 -13.98 1.53 17.56
CA THR A 85 -13.26 1.47 16.29
C THR A 85 -12.44 2.75 16.23
N ALA A 86 -11.17 2.65 16.63
CA ALA A 86 -10.27 3.79 16.67
C ALA A 86 -10.45 4.54 15.34
N ALA A 87 -10.82 5.82 15.39
CA ALA A 87 -10.80 6.68 14.22
C ALA A 87 -9.36 6.62 13.66
N GLY A 88 -9.14 5.78 12.64
CA GLY A 88 -7.81 5.40 12.17
C GLY A 88 -7.55 3.89 11.97
N ALA A 89 -8.38 2.99 12.49
CA ALA A 89 -8.32 1.58 12.14
C ALA A 89 -8.86 1.38 10.71
N VAL A 90 -8.10 0.69 9.87
CA VAL A 90 -8.48 0.39 8.50
C VAL A 90 -9.71 -0.53 8.52
N SER A 91 -10.85 -0.05 8.01
CA SER A 91 -12.08 -0.84 7.95
C SER A 91 -11.98 -1.91 6.84
N PRO A 92 -12.26 -3.20 7.13
CA PRO A 92 -12.26 -4.27 6.12
C PRO A 92 -13.22 -3.99 4.97
N ASP A 93 -14.39 -3.43 5.28
CA ASP A 93 -15.37 -2.99 4.31
C ASP A 93 -14.86 -1.88 3.40
N ALA A 94 -14.12 -0.92 3.97
CA ALA A 94 -13.48 0.12 3.18
C ALA A 94 -12.44 -0.45 2.21
N LEU A 95 -11.66 -1.46 2.64
CA LEU A 95 -10.71 -2.16 1.79
C LEU A 95 -11.40 -2.87 0.63
N ARG A 96 -12.50 -3.61 0.89
CA ARG A 96 -13.29 -4.29 -0.16
C ARG A 96 -13.91 -3.29 -1.15
N VAL A 97 -14.41 -2.16 -0.68
CA VAL A 97 -14.92 -1.10 -1.57
C VAL A 97 -13.80 -0.54 -2.44
N LEU A 98 -12.62 -0.28 -1.87
CA LEU A 98 -11.46 0.18 -2.63
C LEU A 98 -10.99 -0.86 -3.65
N ALA A 99 -10.94 -2.14 -3.27
CA ALA A 99 -10.62 -3.25 -4.17
C ALA A 99 -11.56 -3.29 -5.37
N LYS A 100 -12.88 -3.22 -5.13
CA LYS A 100 -13.90 -3.16 -6.20
C LYS A 100 -13.72 -1.96 -7.12
N LEU A 101 -13.42 -0.77 -6.56
CA LEU A 101 -13.18 0.43 -7.35
C LEU A 101 -11.94 0.30 -8.24
N LEU A 102 -10.84 -0.26 -7.70
CA LEU A 102 -9.63 -0.53 -8.49
C LEU A 102 -9.89 -1.56 -9.59
N GLY A 103 -10.59 -2.65 -9.28
CA GLY A 103 -10.98 -3.67 -10.26
C GLY A 103 -11.87 -3.10 -11.38
N ALA A 104 -12.78 -2.20 -11.06
CA ALA A 104 -13.62 -1.53 -12.06
C ALA A 104 -12.82 -0.62 -13.01
N VAL A 105 -11.73 -0.03 -12.55
CA VAL A 105 -10.82 0.78 -13.36
C VAL A 105 -9.95 -0.11 -14.26
N ALA A 106 -9.42 -1.22 -13.73
CA ALA A 106 -8.56 -2.13 -14.48
C ALA A 106 -9.31 -3.01 -15.50
N GLY A 107 -10.57 -3.37 -15.22
CA GLY A 107 -11.34 -4.34 -15.99
C GLY A 107 -11.47 -4.05 -17.50
N PRO A 108 -11.86 -2.83 -17.92
CA PRO A 108 -12.01 -2.51 -19.35
C PRO A 108 -10.69 -2.61 -20.13
N GLU A 109 -9.60 -2.14 -19.55
CA GLU A 109 -8.25 -2.15 -20.15
C GLU A 109 -7.67 -3.58 -20.23
N ALA A 110 -7.91 -4.39 -19.20
CA ALA A 110 -7.51 -5.79 -19.18
C ALA A 110 -8.19 -6.60 -20.31
N VAL A 111 -9.47 -6.35 -20.56
CA VAL A 111 -10.24 -7.01 -21.63
C VAL A 111 -9.83 -6.50 -23.02
N ALA A 112 -9.50 -5.21 -23.14
CA ALA A 112 -9.10 -4.59 -24.39
C ALA A 112 -7.66 -4.95 -24.83
N GLY A 113 -6.86 -5.57 -23.95
CA GLY A 113 -5.47 -5.96 -24.28
C GLY A 113 -4.55 -4.76 -24.51
N ALA A 114 -4.77 -3.66 -23.80
CA ALA A 114 -4.06 -2.40 -24.02
C ALA A 114 -2.55 -2.47 -23.70
N SER A 115 -1.80 -1.52 -24.25
CA SER A 115 -0.32 -1.47 -24.25
C SER A 115 0.33 -1.25 -22.88
N ASP A 116 -0.40 -0.82 -21.85
CA ASP A 116 0.13 -0.58 -20.50
C ASP A 116 -0.20 -1.74 -19.54
N GLY A 117 0.07 -2.96 -20.01
CA GLY A 117 -0.29 -4.20 -19.31
C GLY A 117 0.31 -4.35 -17.91
N ASP A 118 1.46 -3.72 -17.63
CA ASP A 118 2.06 -3.74 -16.28
C ASP A 118 1.28 -2.86 -15.30
N MET A 119 0.81 -1.67 -15.69
CA MET A 119 0.00 -0.82 -14.81
C MET A 119 -1.34 -1.46 -14.48
N VAL A 120 -2.00 -2.09 -15.46
CA VAL A 120 -3.22 -2.86 -15.23
C VAL A 120 -2.99 -3.97 -14.21
N ARG A 121 -1.86 -4.70 -14.32
CA ARG A 121 -1.50 -5.74 -13.35
C ARG A 121 -1.16 -5.17 -11.96
N VAL A 122 -0.53 -4.00 -11.86
CA VAL A 122 -0.36 -3.31 -10.57
C VAL A 122 -1.72 -3.06 -9.91
N VAL A 123 -2.67 -2.49 -10.65
CA VAL A 123 -3.99 -2.15 -10.12
C VAL A 123 -4.77 -3.40 -9.72
N ASP A 124 -4.76 -4.43 -10.56
CA ASP A 124 -5.43 -5.71 -10.30
C ASP A 124 -4.85 -6.44 -9.08
N SER A 125 -3.54 -6.67 -9.04
CA SER A 125 -2.88 -7.30 -7.88
C SER A 125 -3.05 -6.45 -6.60
N THR A 126 -3.15 -5.12 -6.71
CA THR A 126 -3.46 -4.25 -5.57
C THR A 126 -4.89 -4.45 -5.08
N ALA A 127 -5.86 -4.57 -5.98
CA ALA A 127 -7.24 -4.89 -5.60
C ALA A 127 -7.31 -6.22 -4.86
N THR A 128 -6.67 -7.27 -5.37
CA THR A 128 -6.59 -8.58 -4.71
C THR A 128 -5.93 -8.50 -3.33
N LEU A 129 -4.84 -7.73 -3.18
CA LEU A 129 -4.20 -7.52 -1.88
C LEU A 129 -5.14 -6.84 -0.88
N LEU A 130 -5.91 -5.84 -1.31
CA LEU A 130 -6.87 -5.16 -0.42
C LEU A 130 -7.96 -6.12 0.03
N ASP A 131 -8.48 -6.97 -0.85
CA ASP A 131 -9.46 -8.00 -0.48
C ASP A 131 -8.86 -9.03 0.50
N LEU A 132 -7.64 -9.52 0.25
CA LEU A 132 -6.96 -10.46 1.17
C LEU A 132 -6.71 -9.85 2.54
N VAL A 133 -6.32 -8.57 2.60
CA VAL A 133 -6.17 -7.85 3.89
C VAL A 133 -7.53 -7.67 4.56
N ALA A 134 -8.60 -7.40 3.80
CA ALA A 134 -9.94 -7.31 4.36
C ALA A 134 -10.37 -8.65 4.98
N ASP A 135 -10.13 -9.76 4.29
CA ASP A 135 -10.46 -11.11 4.78
C ASP A 135 -9.60 -11.52 5.98
N LEU A 136 -8.34 -11.06 6.06
CA LEU A 136 -7.52 -11.26 7.24
C LEU A 136 -8.06 -10.50 8.47
N LEU A 137 -8.55 -9.28 8.26
CA LEU A 137 -9.10 -8.44 9.32
C LEU A 137 -10.53 -8.83 9.73
N ASP A 138 -11.28 -9.38 8.79
CA ASP A 138 -12.68 -9.77 8.94
C ASP A 138 -12.95 -11.05 8.12
N PRO A 139 -12.65 -12.21 8.72
CA PRO A 139 -12.76 -13.52 8.08
C PRO A 139 -14.16 -13.78 7.50
N PRO A 140 -14.25 -14.31 6.26
CA PRO A 140 -15.54 -14.64 5.68
C PRO A 140 -16.23 -15.76 6.49
N LEU A 141 -17.54 -15.61 6.71
CA LEU A 141 -18.34 -16.51 7.55
C LEU A 141 -18.50 -17.93 6.96
N ASP A 142 -18.22 -18.08 5.66
CA ASP A 142 -18.43 -19.30 4.86
C ASP A 142 -17.16 -20.13 4.66
N GLN A 143 -16.03 -19.76 5.25
CA GLN A 143 -14.75 -20.48 5.12
C GLN A 143 -14.73 -21.86 5.80
N GLY A 144 -15.83 -22.24 6.48
CA GLY A 144 -15.95 -23.53 7.15
C GLY A 144 -15.10 -23.64 8.43
N PRO A 145 -15.22 -24.77 9.16
CA PRO A 145 -14.47 -24.98 10.39
C PRO A 145 -12.97 -25.20 10.11
N GLY A 146 -12.12 -24.48 10.83
CA GLY A 146 -10.67 -24.68 10.82
C GLY A 146 -9.88 -23.70 9.94
N TRP A 147 -10.55 -22.78 9.23
CA TRP A 147 -9.88 -21.69 8.54
C TRP A 147 -9.10 -20.80 9.52
N THR A 148 -7.90 -20.38 9.12
CA THR A 148 -7.10 -19.42 9.86
C THR A 148 -6.59 -18.31 8.93
N GLY A 149 -6.35 -17.11 9.47
CA GLY A 149 -5.75 -16.03 8.70
C GLY A 149 -4.37 -16.37 8.13
N ASP A 150 -3.68 -17.36 8.72
CA ASP A 150 -2.37 -17.84 8.27
C ASP A 150 -2.46 -18.44 6.85
N ASP A 151 -3.62 -18.97 6.46
CA ASP A 151 -3.85 -19.54 5.13
C ASP A 151 -3.81 -18.47 4.02
N LEU A 152 -3.98 -17.19 4.37
CA LEU A 152 -3.89 -16.06 3.43
C LEU A 152 -2.47 -15.50 3.28
N LEU A 153 -1.57 -15.78 4.24
CA LEU A 153 -0.21 -15.20 4.24
C LEU A 153 0.59 -15.53 2.97
N PRO A 154 0.55 -16.77 2.41
CA PRO A 154 1.25 -17.07 1.16
C PRO A 154 0.73 -16.25 -0.02
N GLN A 155 -0.58 -15.99 -0.08
CA GLN A 155 -1.19 -15.20 -1.16
C GLN A 155 -0.82 -13.72 -1.03
N LEU A 156 -0.79 -13.19 0.19
CA LEU A 156 -0.32 -11.82 0.46
C LEU A 156 1.13 -11.63 0.03
N VAL A 157 2.01 -12.61 0.31
CA VAL A 157 3.40 -12.59 -0.14
C VAL A 157 3.49 -12.61 -1.66
N LEU A 158 2.73 -13.48 -2.32
CA LEU A 158 2.73 -13.62 -3.77
C LEU A 158 2.29 -12.33 -4.46
N HIS A 159 1.10 -11.83 -4.13
CA HIS A 159 0.55 -10.63 -4.79
C HIS A 159 1.30 -9.36 -4.39
N GLY A 160 1.85 -9.29 -3.17
CA GLY A 160 2.76 -8.22 -2.76
C GLY A 160 4.01 -8.17 -3.66
N GLY A 161 4.57 -9.34 -3.96
CA GLY A 161 5.67 -9.49 -4.90
C GLY A 161 5.32 -9.09 -6.33
N GLU A 162 4.13 -9.45 -6.81
CA GLU A 162 3.61 -9.07 -8.13
C GLU A 162 3.46 -7.55 -8.27
N VAL A 163 2.78 -6.90 -7.31
CA VAL A 163 2.63 -5.44 -7.29
C VAL A 163 3.98 -4.76 -7.35
N ALA A 164 4.92 -5.18 -6.50
CA ALA A 164 6.25 -4.60 -6.47
C ALA A 164 7.00 -4.82 -7.80
N GLY A 165 6.91 -6.01 -8.40
CA GLY A 165 7.53 -6.33 -9.69
C GLY A 165 6.97 -5.53 -10.86
N HIS A 166 5.64 -5.46 -11.00
CA HIS A 166 5.00 -4.68 -12.06
C HIS A 166 5.24 -3.17 -11.87
N ALA A 167 5.22 -2.66 -10.63
CA ALA A 167 5.53 -1.26 -10.35
C ALA A 167 6.97 -0.90 -10.76
N ARG A 168 7.94 -1.76 -10.49
CA ARG A 168 9.33 -1.57 -10.94
C ARG A 168 9.45 -1.56 -12.47
N ARG A 169 8.78 -2.47 -13.18
CA ARG A 169 8.75 -2.47 -14.65
C ARG A 169 8.16 -1.18 -15.22
N THR A 170 7.01 -0.74 -14.70
CA THR A 170 6.38 0.51 -15.15
C THR A 170 7.23 1.73 -14.83
N MET A 171 7.91 1.74 -13.68
CA MET A 171 8.84 2.81 -13.33
C MET A 171 10.04 2.80 -14.29
N ALA A 172 10.70 1.67 -14.49
CA ALA A 172 11.84 1.55 -15.39
C ALA A 172 11.52 1.97 -16.84
N ALA A 173 10.30 1.68 -17.31
CA ALA A 173 9.86 2.10 -18.64
C ALA A 173 9.70 3.63 -18.80
N ARG A 174 9.63 4.39 -17.70
CA ARG A 174 9.34 5.83 -17.68
C ARG A 174 10.44 6.68 -17.05
N ALA A 175 11.28 6.07 -16.23
CA ALA A 175 12.30 6.71 -15.43
C ALA A 175 13.59 6.88 -16.23
N THR A 176 14.31 7.96 -15.95
CA THR A 176 15.72 8.11 -16.34
C THR A 176 16.62 7.39 -15.33
N ALA A 177 17.87 7.09 -15.72
CA ALA A 177 18.88 6.59 -14.78
C ALA A 177 19.05 7.50 -13.53
N ASP A 178 18.92 8.81 -13.71
CA ASP A 178 18.98 9.79 -12.61
C ASP A 178 17.77 9.65 -11.67
N ASP A 179 16.57 9.33 -12.18
CA ASP A 179 15.39 9.09 -11.35
C ASP A 179 15.56 7.85 -10.47
N VAL A 180 16.07 6.76 -11.04
CA VAL A 180 16.36 5.51 -10.31
C VAL A 180 17.42 5.75 -9.24
N THR A 181 18.51 6.44 -9.59
CA THR A 181 19.59 6.78 -8.67
C THR A 181 19.09 7.64 -7.51
N ARG A 182 18.24 8.65 -7.78
CA ARG A 182 17.64 9.50 -6.73
C ARG A 182 16.75 8.70 -5.79
N LEU A 183 15.94 7.77 -6.31
CA LEU A 183 15.11 6.89 -5.48
C LEU A 183 16.01 6.01 -4.59
N ALA A 184 17.02 5.35 -5.17
CA ALA A 184 17.95 4.49 -4.43
C ALA A 184 18.68 5.27 -3.32
N THR A 185 19.17 6.48 -3.62
CA THR A 185 19.79 7.38 -2.63
C THR A 185 18.82 7.69 -1.50
N TRP A 186 17.58 8.07 -1.82
CA TRP A 186 16.58 8.44 -0.82
C TRP A 186 16.26 7.27 0.13
N VAL A 187 16.02 6.07 -0.41
CA VAL A 187 15.74 4.88 0.42
C VAL A 187 16.94 4.50 1.28
N ARG A 188 18.17 4.49 0.73
CA ARG A 188 19.39 4.19 1.51
C ARG A 188 19.63 5.20 2.61
N THR A 189 19.39 6.48 2.34
CA THR A 189 19.55 7.54 3.33
C THR A 189 18.54 7.37 4.46
N GLY A 190 17.29 7.06 4.14
CA GLY A 190 16.27 6.71 5.12
C GLY A 190 16.62 5.48 5.96
N ALA A 191 17.15 4.43 5.32
CA ALA A 191 17.61 3.23 6.00
C ALA A 191 18.71 3.54 7.03
N ARG A 192 19.77 4.25 6.62
CA ARG A 192 20.87 4.69 7.50
C ARG A 192 20.35 5.58 8.65
N TYR A 193 19.37 6.42 8.37
CA TYR A 193 18.76 7.32 9.35
C TYR A 193 18.03 6.56 10.47
N SER A 194 17.39 5.42 10.14
CA SER A 194 16.67 4.60 11.12
C SER A 194 17.56 4.00 12.22
N GLY A 195 18.87 3.88 11.98
CA GLY A 195 19.84 3.23 12.87
C GLY A 195 19.71 1.70 12.97
N ARG A 196 18.65 1.13 12.38
CA ARG A 196 18.32 -0.30 12.44
C ARG A 196 18.49 -1.01 11.10
N ALA A 197 18.21 -0.32 10.00
CA ALA A 197 18.37 -0.91 8.68
C ALA A 197 19.85 -0.96 8.28
N LEU A 198 20.28 -2.12 7.82
CA LEU A 198 21.58 -2.29 7.20
C LEU A 198 21.51 -1.84 5.74
N VAL A 199 22.67 -1.50 5.19
CA VAL A 199 22.84 -1.20 3.77
C VAL A 199 23.98 -2.05 3.25
N VAL A 200 23.75 -2.74 2.14
CA VAL A 200 24.79 -3.53 1.48
C VAL A 200 25.53 -2.63 0.50
N ASP A 201 26.81 -2.38 0.76
CA ASP A 201 27.66 -1.62 -0.16
C ASP A 201 28.32 -2.53 -1.22
N ARG A 202 28.48 -3.82 -0.90
CA ARG A 202 29.01 -4.85 -1.79
C ARG A 202 28.45 -6.23 -1.47
N ALA A 203 28.14 -7.01 -2.50
CA ALA A 203 27.81 -8.43 -2.40
C ALA A 203 28.57 -9.23 -3.46
N ASP A 204 29.17 -10.34 -3.06
CA ASP A 204 29.80 -11.29 -3.98
C ASP A 204 28.90 -12.54 -4.09
N VAL A 205 28.40 -12.80 -5.29
CA VAL A 205 27.44 -13.88 -5.57
C VAL A 205 28.13 -14.95 -6.43
N ALA A 206 28.26 -16.15 -5.87
CA ALA A 206 28.72 -17.31 -6.62
C ALA A 206 27.55 -17.94 -7.40
N LEU A 207 27.66 -17.98 -8.73
CA LEU A 207 26.68 -18.56 -9.63
C LEU A 207 27.19 -19.89 -10.16
N ARG A 208 26.40 -20.95 -10.00
CA ARG A 208 26.66 -22.25 -10.63
C ARG A 208 25.97 -22.29 -11.98
N MET A 209 26.75 -22.45 -13.02
CA MET A 209 26.27 -22.55 -14.39
C MET A 209 25.69 -23.95 -14.66
N PRO A 210 24.84 -24.13 -15.69
CA PRO A 210 24.26 -25.44 -16.02
C PRO A 210 25.29 -26.53 -16.35
N ASP A 211 26.48 -26.13 -16.80
CA ASP A 211 27.61 -27.04 -17.07
C ASP A 211 28.39 -27.45 -15.80
N GLY A 212 27.97 -26.97 -14.63
CA GLY A 212 28.61 -27.25 -13.34
C GLY A 212 29.75 -26.31 -12.98
N SER A 213 30.22 -25.46 -13.91
CA SER A 213 31.21 -24.43 -13.60
C SER A 213 30.64 -23.38 -12.63
N THR A 214 31.51 -22.67 -11.94
CA THR A 214 31.12 -21.58 -11.03
C THR A 214 31.79 -20.29 -11.46
N THR A 215 31.02 -19.21 -11.50
CA THR A 215 31.52 -17.85 -11.68
C THR A 215 31.13 -17.00 -10.48
N THR A 216 31.90 -15.95 -10.19
CA THR A 216 31.55 -14.98 -9.15
C THR A 216 31.16 -13.67 -9.81
N VAL A 217 30.02 -13.13 -9.39
CA VAL A 217 29.55 -11.79 -9.76
C VAL A 217 29.64 -10.91 -8.53
N THR A 218 30.40 -9.85 -8.63
CA THR A 218 30.49 -8.80 -7.62
C THR A 218 29.50 -7.71 -7.97
N VAL A 219 28.59 -7.45 -7.04
CA VAL A 219 27.66 -6.33 -7.05
C VAL A 219 28.24 -5.25 -6.13
N THR A 220 28.45 -4.04 -6.65
CA THR A 220 28.83 -2.89 -5.81
C THR A 220 27.83 -1.77 -5.94
N VAL A 221 27.64 -1.04 -4.85
CA VAL A 221 26.74 0.12 -4.78
C VAL A 221 27.59 1.33 -4.41
N ASP A 222 27.59 2.35 -5.25
CA ASP A 222 28.32 3.59 -4.97
C ASP A 222 27.60 4.48 -3.95
N ASP A 223 28.15 5.65 -3.63
CA ASP A 223 27.51 6.58 -2.67
C ASP A 223 26.19 7.17 -3.17
N ALA A 224 25.98 7.21 -4.49
CA ALA A 224 24.74 7.65 -5.12
C ALA A 224 23.69 6.51 -5.21
N GLY A 225 24.02 5.30 -4.79
CA GLY A 225 23.11 4.16 -4.86
C GLY A 225 23.05 3.51 -6.24
N ALA A 226 23.88 3.94 -7.19
CA ALA A 226 24.00 3.26 -8.47
C ALA A 226 24.67 1.90 -8.25
N THR A 227 24.09 0.86 -8.86
CA THR A 227 24.58 -0.51 -8.71
C THR A 227 25.36 -0.91 -9.95
N THR A 228 26.52 -1.50 -9.76
CA THR A 228 27.36 -2.04 -10.84
C THR A 228 27.61 -3.52 -10.63
N LEU A 229 27.66 -4.25 -11.75
CA LEU A 229 27.96 -5.68 -11.79
C LEU A 229 29.33 -5.88 -12.44
N THR A 230 30.20 -6.66 -11.80
CA THR A 230 31.48 -7.07 -12.37
C THR A 230 31.67 -8.58 -12.20
N GLY A 231 32.22 -9.27 -13.19
CA GLY A 231 32.45 -10.72 -13.10
C GLY A 231 33.23 -11.27 -14.29
N GLY A 232 33.73 -12.51 -14.15
CA GLY A 232 34.72 -13.10 -15.06
C GLY A 232 34.21 -13.56 -16.43
N GLY A 233 33.01 -13.17 -16.86
CA GLY A 233 32.41 -13.59 -18.13
C GLY A 233 32.15 -12.42 -19.08
N PRO A 234 32.27 -12.60 -20.42
CA PRO A 234 32.06 -11.54 -21.40
C PRO A 234 30.63 -10.97 -21.40
N ALA A 235 29.64 -11.73 -20.90
CA ALA A 235 28.24 -11.32 -20.82
C ALA A 235 27.92 -10.30 -19.70
N LEU A 236 28.84 -10.08 -18.75
CA LEU A 236 28.65 -9.10 -17.66
C LEU A 236 29.20 -7.71 -18.00
N SER A 237 29.64 -7.48 -19.25
CA SER A 237 30.27 -6.23 -19.69
C SER A 237 29.29 -5.18 -20.23
N GLY A 238 27.98 -5.36 -20.03
CA GLY A 238 26.94 -4.40 -20.39
C GLY A 238 26.60 -3.42 -19.27
N ALA A 239 26.14 -2.22 -19.62
CA ALA A 239 25.53 -1.31 -18.64
C ALA A 239 24.23 -1.95 -18.12
N THR A 240 24.03 -1.94 -16.81
CA THR A 240 22.76 -2.35 -16.18
C THR A 240 21.64 -1.43 -16.66
N THR A 241 20.50 -2.00 -17.03
CA THR A 241 19.30 -1.22 -17.33
C THR A 241 18.69 -0.62 -16.05
N GLU A 242 17.79 0.34 -16.19
CA GLU A 242 17.04 0.92 -15.07
C GLU A 242 16.26 -0.14 -14.30
N LEU A 243 15.72 -1.16 -15.00
CA LEU A 243 15.04 -2.29 -14.37
C LEU A 243 16.01 -3.15 -13.57
N ASP A 244 17.19 -3.47 -14.13
CA ASP A 244 18.22 -4.24 -13.43
C ASP A 244 18.66 -3.53 -12.14
N GLN A 245 18.82 -2.20 -12.19
CA GLN A 245 19.18 -1.40 -11.03
C GLN A 245 18.10 -1.46 -9.94
N LEU A 246 16.82 -1.34 -10.30
CA LEU A 246 15.71 -1.44 -9.34
C LEU A 246 15.57 -2.84 -8.74
N ASP A 247 15.77 -3.90 -9.53
CA ASP A 247 15.70 -5.29 -9.05
C ASP A 247 16.90 -5.65 -8.16
N LEU A 248 18.12 -5.25 -8.54
CA LEU A 248 19.32 -5.41 -7.70
C LEU A 248 19.17 -4.65 -6.39
N PHE A 249 18.67 -3.42 -6.43
CA PHE A 249 18.42 -2.62 -5.24
C PHE A 249 17.46 -3.32 -4.25
N GLN A 250 16.35 -3.88 -4.75
CA GLN A 250 15.40 -4.63 -3.93
C GLN A 250 16.03 -5.91 -3.35
N ALA A 251 16.82 -6.63 -4.15
CA ALA A 251 17.50 -7.84 -3.71
C ALA A 251 18.51 -7.55 -2.59
N LEU A 252 19.32 -6.48 -2.74
CA LEU A 252 20.29 -6.06 -1.73
C LEU A 252 19.63 -5.59 -0.44
N THR A 253 18.50 -4.87 -0.54
CA THR A 253 17.70 -4.47 0.64
C THR A 253 17.18 -5.69 1.38
N THR A 254 16.65 -6.68 0.64
CA THR A 254 16.16 -7.93 1.21
C THR A 254 17.28 -8.71 1.90
N LEU A 255 18.46 -8.77 1.28
CA LEU A 255 19.65 -9.40 1.88
C LEU A 255 20.07 -8.68 3.16
N ALA A 256 20.07 -7.35 3.16
CA ALA A 256 20.38 -6.53 4.33
C ALA A 256 19.44 -6.85 5.50
N ASP A 257 18.13 -6.95 5.24
CA ASP A 257 17.13 -7.27 6.26
C ASP A 257 17.29 -8.71 6.79
N VAL A 258 17.59 -9.68 5.93
CA VAL A 258 17.88 -11.06 6.34
C VAL A 258 19.11 -11.10 7.24
N VAL A 259 20.22 -10.51 6.81
CA VAL A 259 21.47 -10.48 7.60
C VAL A 259 21.26 -9.75 8.92
N GLY A 260 20.55 -8.62 8.90
CA GLY A 260 20.30 -7.81 10.09
C GLY A 260 19.53 -8.55 11.19
N ARG A 261 18.61 -9.44 10.84
CA ARG A 261 17.91 -10.30 11.82
C ARG A 261 18.81 -11.28 12.56
N HIS A 262 20.01 -11.55 12.03
CA HIS A 262 20.98 -12.48 12.61
C HIS A 262 22.17 -11.77 13.27
N LEU A 263 22.26 -10.44 13.19
CA LEU A 263 23.29 -9.69 13.90
C LEU A 263 22.92 -9.49 15.37
N ASP A 264 23.94 -9.33 16.20
CA ASP A 264 23.75 -8.97 17.60
C ASP A 264 23.11 -7.57 17.71
N PRO A 265 22.20 -7.32 18.69
CA PRO A 265 21.58 -6.02 18.86
C PRO A 265 22.56 -4.84 19.01
N SER A 266 23.79 -5.11 19.49
CA SER A 266 24.88 -4.13 19.57
C SER A 266 25.40 -3.65 18.21
N ALA A 267 25.09 -4.37 17.13
CA ALA A 267 25.37 -3.94 15.76
C ALA A 267 24.45 -2.80 15.28
N HIS A 268 23.35 -2.53 15.99
CA HIS A 268 22.43 -1.44 15.67
C HIS A 268 22.79 -0.16 16.43
N VAL A 269 22.67 0.97 15.75
CA VAL A 269 22.91 2.29 16.34
C VAL A 269 21.58 2.89 16.79
N ALA A 270 21.61 3.72 17.84
CA ALA A 270 20.44 4.47 18.24
C ALA A 270 19.87 5.26 17.06
N ARG A 271 18.55 5.17 16.87
CA ARG A 271 17.83 5.96 15.85
C ARG A 271 18.18 7.43 16.04
N ARG A 272 18.55 8.08 14.95
CA ARG A 272 18.81 9.52 14.97
C ARG A 272 17.49 10.30 15.17
N ARG A 273 17.56 11.46 15.83
CA ARG A 273 16.39 12.28 16.21
C ARG A 273 16.27 13.60 15.44
N ASP A 274 17.27 13.95 14.65
CA ASP A 274 17.24 15.04 13.65
C ASP A 274 16.21 14.77 12.52
N ASP A 275 16.14 15.67 11.53
CA ASP A 275 15.32 15.43 10.35
C ASP A 275 16.06 14.48 9.39
N VAL A 276 15.31 13.67 8.62
CA VAL A 276 15.92 12.82 7.58
C VAL A 276 16.62 13.73 6.56
N PRO A 277 17.93 13.56 6.29
CA PRO A 277 18.62 14.37 5.31
C PRO A 277 18.15 13.98 3.91
N GLY A 278 17.17 14.71 3.39
CA GLY A 278 16.67 14.52 2.04
C GLY A 278 15.17 14.75 1.94
N VAL A 279 14.76 15.46 0.90
CA VAL A 279 13.35 15.55 0.50
C VAL A 279 13.05 14.32 -0.36
N PRO A 280 11.92 13.61 -0.17
CA PRO A 280 11.47 12.62 -1.14
C PRO A 280 11.53 13.20 -2.57
N PRO A 281 11.87 12.41 -3.60
CA PRO A 281 11.90 12.91 -4.97
C PRO A 281 10.60 13.66 -5.26
N VAL A 282 10.73 14.88 -5.81
CA VAL A 282 9.59 15.78 -6.03
C VAL A 282 8.54 15.02 -6.83
N ARG A 283 7.35 14.85 -6.24
CA ARG A 283 6.19 14.28 -6.93
C ARG A 283 5.84 15.24 -8.07
N GLN A 284 6.37 15.03 -9.26
CA GLN A 284 5.85 15.70 -10.44
C GLN A 284 4.45 15.16 -10.66
N ARG A 285 3.45 15.97 -10.31
CA ARG A 285 2.08 15.73 -10.74
C ARG A 285 2.09 15.88 -12.25
N LEU A 286 2.21 14.76 -12.96
CA LEU A 286 1.82 14.68 -14.36
C LEU A 286 0.30 14.83 -14.40
N LEU A 287 -0.17 16.07 -14.26
CA LEU A 287 -1.51 16.40 -14.70
C LEU A 287 -1.43 16.37 -16.23
N PRO A 288 -2.18 15.50 -16.92
CA PRO A 288 -2.25 15.56 -18.37
C PRO A 288 -2.63 16.99 -18.75
N SER A 289 -1.80 17.64 -19.58
CA SER A 289 -2.14 18.97 -20.07
C SER A 289 -3.38 18.84 -20.95
N ASN A 290 -4.27 19.82 -20.91
CA ASN A 290 -5.39 19.87 -21.86
C ASN A 290 -4.90 19.93 -23.32
N ASP A 291 -3.64 20.27 -23.54
CA ASP A 291 -3.00 20.34 -24.85
C ASP A 291 -2.63 18.95 -25.43
N ASP A 292 -2.61 17.88 -24.61
CA ASP A 292 -2.31 16.50 -25.06
C ASP A 292 -3.54 15.77 -25.64
N ARG A 293 -4.67 16.47 -25.80
CA ARG A 293 -5.94 15.94 -26.35
C ARG A 293 -6.28 16.49 -27.75
N ALA A 294 -5.31 17.04 -28.48
CA ALA A 294 -5.50 17.54 -29.84
C ALA A 294 -5.21 16.46 -30.90
#